data_AF-J7XGA6-F1
#
_entry.id   AF-J7XGA6-F1
#
_cell.length_a   1.000
_cell.length_b   1.000
_cell.length_c   1.000
_cell.angle_alpha   90.00
_cell.angle_beta   90.00
_cell.angle_gamma   90.00
#
_symmetry.space_group_name_H-M   'P 1'
#
loop_
_entity.id
_entity.type
_entity.pdbx_description
1 polymer ?
#
loop_
_entity_poly.entity_id
_entity_poly.type
_entity_poly.pdbx_seq_one_letter_code
_entity_poly.pdbx_strand_id
1 'polypeptide(L)'
;MQDEIDNVFKGTVENNKLEYAGQKGGSTAFVLTKSLYSTDKKGNKVEVVIMFNDIDNQITYQKLRNNIDYFIQEVITDEESKIKL
;
A
#
# COMPACT_ATOMS: atom_id res chain seq x y z
N MET A 1 17.11 -0.80 -13.22
CA MET A 1 16.25 0.33 -12.78
C MET A 1 14.86 0.22 -13.38
N GLN A 2 14.70 0.14 -14.72
CA GLN A 2 13.39 -0.09 -15.33
C GLN A 2 12.80 -1.46 -14.94
N ASP A 3 13.62 -2.51 -14.94
CA ASP A 3 13.17 -3.87 -14.59
C ASP A 3 12.76 -4.03 -13.11
N GLU A 4 13.34 -3.22 -12.20
CA GLU A 4 12.96 -3.22 -10.78
C GLU A 4 11.61 -2.51 -10.56
N ILE A 5 11.40 -1.41 -11.28
CA ILE A 5 10.10 -0.74 -11.34
C ILE A 5 9.09 -1.74 -11.89
N ASP A 6 9.37 -2.36 -13.03
CA ASP A 6 8.46 -3.33 -13.65
C ASP A 6 8.16 -4.55 -12.77
N ASN A 7 9.08 -4.98 -11.90
CA ASN A 7 8.85 -6.06 -10.94
C ASN A 7 7.98 -5.64 -9.75
N VAL A 8 8.16 -4.41 -9.22
CA VAL A 8 7.24 -3.83 -8.22
C VAL A 8 5.83 -3.69 -8.81
N PHE A 9 5.76 -3.30 -10.08
CA PHE A 9 4.50 -3.19 -10.82
C PHE A 9 3.87 -4.56 -11.07
N LYS A 10 4.61 -5.56 -11.59
CA LYS A 10 4.10 -6.91 -11.84
C LYS A 10 3.56 -7.59 -10.58
N GLY A 11 4.28 -7.54 -9.46
CA GLY A 11 3.82 -8.13 -8.20
C GLY A 11 2.55 -7.47 -7.62
N THR A 12 2.28 -6.20 -7.96
CA THR A 12 1.08 -5.46 -7.53
C THR A 12 -0.08 -5.62 -8.55
N VAL A 13 0.25 -5.83 -9.83
CA VAL A 13 -0.69 -5.85 -10.97
C VAL A 13 -1.07 -7.28 -11.42
N GLU A 14 -0.44 -8.33 -10.91
CA GLU A 14 -0.79 -9.73 -11.24
C GLU A 14 -2.24 -10.10 -10.86
N ASN A 15 -2.91 -9.29 -10.04
CA ASN A 15 -4.37 -9.25 -10.03
C ASN A 15 -4.87 -8.31 -11.14
N ASN A 16 -5.38 -8.91 -12.22
CA ASN A 16 -6.11 -8.40 -13.41
C ASN A 16 -7.00 -7.13 -13.24
N LYS A 17 -7.20 -6.60 -12.04
CA LYS A 17 -8.11 -5.50 -11.71
C LYS A 17 -7.50 -4.10 -11.90
N LEU A 18 -6.17 -3.95 -11.83
CA LEU A 18 -5.50 -2.64 -11.91
C LEU A 18 -4.83 -2.42 -13.27
N GLU A 19 -4.92 -1.19 -13.77
CA GLU A 19 -4.27 -0.74 -15.01
C GLU A 19 -2.93 -0.05 -14.72
N TYR A 20 -2.88 0.75 -13.66
CA TYR A 20 -1.66 1.35 -13.14
C TYR A 20 -1.58 1.19 -11.62
N ALA A 21 -0.42 0.84 -11.08
CA ALA A 21 -0.20 0.81 -9.63
C ALA A 21 1.26 1.09 -9.31
N GLY A 22 1.52 2.06 -8.44
CA GLY A 22 2.84 2.39 -7.94
C GLY A 22 2.83 2.53 -6.43
N GLN A 23 3.86 2.01 -5.77
CA GLN A 23 3.99 2.12 -4.32
C GLN A 23 5.40 2.55 -3.90
N LYS A 24 5.48 3.29 -2.79
CA LYS A 24 6.74 3.59 -2.11
C LYS A 24 6.56 3.38 -0.63
N GLY A 25 7.49 2.63 -0.05
CA GLY A 25 7.62 2.47 1.40
C GLY A 25 8.91 3.08 1.92
N GLY A 26 8.97 3.29 3.22
CA GLY A 26 10.17 3.69 3.94
C GLY A 26 10.08 3.23 5.39
N SER A 27 11.22 2.86 5.97
CA SER A 27 11.23 2.50 7.38
C SER A 27 12.57 2.77 8.05
N THR A 28 12.51 3.27 9.27
CA THR A 28 13.63 3.30 10.22
C THR A 28 13.26 2.41 11.42
N ALA A 29 14.00 2.50 12.53
CA ALA A 29 13.68 1.76 13.76
C ALA A 29 12.35 2.19 14.40
N PHE A 30 11.89 3.43 14.17
CA PHE A 30 10.71 4.01 14.82
C PHE A 30 9.74 4.71 13.85
N VAL A 31 10.07 4.71 12.55
CA VAL A 31 9.21 5.26 11.48
C VAL A 31 8.82 4.15 10.52
N LEU A 32 7.56 4.13 10.11
CA LEU A 32 7.05 3.28 9.04
C LEU A 32 6.16 4.11 8.12
N THR A 33 6.49 4.16 6.83
CA THR A 33 5.69 4.85 5.81
C THR A 33 5.32 3.92 4.67
N LYS A 34 4.11 4.12 4.15
CA LYS A 34 3.60 3.44 2.97
C LYS A 34 2.75 4.40 2.16
N SER A 35 3.05 4.53 0.87
CA SER A 35 2.22 5.27 -0.08
C SER A 35 1.90 4.40 -1.29
N LEU A 36 0.67 4.51 -1.79
CA LEU A 36 0.16 3.81 -2.96
C LEU A 36 -0.58 4.80 -3.85
N TYR A 37 -0.38 4.71 -5.15
CA TYR A 37 -1.25 5.31 -6.16
C TYR A 37 -1.67 4.20 -7.12
N SER A 38 -2.96 4.10 -7.40
CA SER A 38 -3.47 3.10 -8.33
C SER A 38 -4.60 3.64 -9.20
N THR A 39 -4.75 3.05 -10.37
CA THR A 39 -5.86 3.26 -11.29
C THR A 39 -6.37 1.90 -11.75
N ASP A 40 -7.68 1.66 -11.62
CA ASP A 40 -8.31 0.44 -12.11
C ASP A 40 -8.65 0.52 -13.61
N LYS A 41 -9.04 -0.61 -14.21
CA LYS A 41 -9.40 -0.68 -15.64
C LYS A 41 -10.68 0.08 -16.02
N LYS A 42 -11.44 0.57 -15.03
CA LYS A 42 -12.61 1.44 -15.24
C LYS A 42 -12.24 2.92 -15.14
N GLY A 43 -10.96 3.22 -14.86
CA GLY A 43 -10.44 4.58 -14.67
C GLY A 43 -10.59 5.12 -13.25
N ASN A 44 -11.07 4.32 -12.28
CA ASN A 44 -11.16 4.75 -10.88
C ASN A 44 -9.77 4.86 -10.28
N LYS A 45 -9.52 5.92 -9.51
CA LYS A 45 -8.22 6.20 -8.88
C LYS A 45 -8.30 6.06 -7.37
N VAL A 46 -7.28 5.47 -6.78
CA VAL A 46 -7.13 5.35 -5.34
C VAL A 46 -5.71 5.75 -4.93
N GLU A 47 -5.63 6.66 -3.96
CA GLU A 47 -4.39 7.16 -3.39
C GLU A 47 -4.39 6.89 -1.89
N VAL A 48 -3.30 6.35 -1.37
CA VAL A 48 -3.15 6.05 0.05
C VAL A 48 -1.81 6.57 0.52
N VAL A 49 -1.81 7.25 1.67
CA VAL A 49 -0.60 7.65 2.40
C VAL A 49 -0.81 7.32 3.87
N ILE A 50 0.05 6.44 4.39
CA ILE A 50 0.06 6.04 5.80
C ILE A 50 1.46 6.34 6.36
N MET A 51 1.50 7.08 7.45
CA MET A 51 2.73 7.49 8.12
C MET A 51 2.62 7.26 9.61
N PHE A 52 3.46 6.36 10.13
CA PHE A 52 3.66 6.14 11.55
C PHE A 52 5.02 6.70 11.96
N ASN A 53 5.03 7.48 13.02
CA ASN A 53 6.22 7.92 13.74
C ASN A 53 6.18 7.42 15.19
N ASP A 54 7.30 7.58 15.89
CA ASP A 54 7.44 7.30 17.32
C ASP A 54 6.94 5.90 17.73
N ILE A 55 7.21 4.89 16.88
CA ILE A 55 6.87 3.50 17.19
C ILE A 55 7.77 3.04 18.35
N ASP A 56 7.13 2.87 19.50
CA ASP A 56 7.76 2.73 20.82
C ASP A 56 8.49 1.41 21.07
N ASN A 57 8.10 0.34 20.36
CA ASN A 57 8.69 -0.97 20.53
C ASN A 57 8.68 -1.82 19.25
N GLN A 58 9.61 -2.77 19.20
CA GLN A 58 9.81 -3.64 18.05
C GLN A 58 8.60 -4.55 17.74
N ILE A 59 7.82 -4.94 18.75
CA ILE A 59 6.65 -5.80 18.55
C ILE A 59 5.55 -5.02 17.82
N THR A 60 5.27 -3.78 18.24
CA THR A 60 4.34 -2.88 17.54
C THR A 60 4.81 -2.64 16.11
N TYR A 61 6.10 -2.33 15.92
CA TYR A 61 6.67 -2.13 14.58
C TYR A 61 6.44 -3.35 13.67
N GLN A 62 6.72 -4.56 14.14
CA GLN A 62 6.53 -5.78 13.35
C GLN A 62 5.05 -6.03 13.04
N LYS A 63 4.14 -5.77 14.01
CA LYS A 63 2.70 -5.87 13.77
C LYS A 63 2.24 -4.91 12.68
N LEU A 64 2.64 -3.64 12.76
CA LEU A 64 2.28 -2.64 11.74
C LEU A 64 2.82 -3.05 10.36
N ARG A 65 4.11 -3.41 10.28
CA ARG A 65 4.76 -3.83 9.03
C ARG A 65 4.07 -5.03 8.39
N ASN A 66 3.64 -6.02 9.18
CA ASN A 66 3.02 -7.24 8.66
C ASN A 66 1.56 -7.05 8.23
N ASN A 67 0.85 -6.04 8.77
CA ASN A 67 -0.59 -5.87 8.54
C ASN A 67 -0.96 -4.70 7.62
N ILE A 68 -0.06 -3.74 7.41
CA ILE A 68 -0.37 -2.52 6.64
C ILE A 68 -0.79 -2.81 5.19
N ASP A 69 -0.18 -3.80 4.55
CA ASP A 69 -0.50 -4.15 3.16
C ASP A 69 -1.88 -4.81 3.03
N TYR A 70 -2.25 -5.66 3.99
CA TYR A 70 -3.59 -6.26 4.06
C TYR A 70 -4.66 -5.20 4.32
N PHE A 71 -4.41 -4.27 5.24
CA PHE A 71 -5.31 -3.15 5.50
C PHE A 71 -5.55 -2.30 4.24
N ILE A 72 -4.48 -1.94 3.52
CA ILE A 72 -4.59 -1.19 2.27
C ILE A 72 -5.40 -1.99 1.24
N GLN A 73 -5.12 -3.29 1.10
CA GLN A 73 -5.84 -4.15 0.18
C GLN A 73 -7.35 -4.21 0.50
N GLU A 74 -7.73 -4.35 1.76
CA GLU A 74 -9.14 -4.34 2.17
C GLU A 74 -9.81 -3.00 1.82
N VAL A 75 -9.19 -1.87 2.18
CA VAL A 75 -9.72 -0.53 1.88
C VAL A 75 -9.91 -0.30 0.37
N ILE A 76 -8.98 -0.75 -0.47
CA ILE A 76 -9.08 -0.53 -1.92
C ILE A 76 -10.02 -1.52 -2.62
N THR A 77 -10.25 -2.70 -2.06
CA THR A 77 -11.04 -3.77 -2.72
C THR A 77 -12.47 -3.89 -2.23
N ASP A 78 -12.76 -3.49 -0.99
CA ASP A 78 -14.10 -3.56 -0.41
C ASP A 78 -14.87 -2.24 -0.62
N GLU A 79 -16.06 -2.32 -1.23
CA GLU A 79 -16.91 -1.16 -1.49
C GLU A 79 -17.49 -0.55 -0.19
N GLU A 80 -17.72 -1.34 0.86
CA GLU A 80 -18.19 -0.81 2.15
C GLU A 80 -17.11 -0.05 2.91
N SER A 81 -15.86 -0.51 2.81
CA SER A 81 -14.70 0.10 3.47
C SER A 81 -14.37 1.50 2.91
N LYS A 82 -14.68 1.75 1.63
CA LYS A 82 -14.49 3.06 0.97
C LYS A 82 -15.44 4.15 1.46
N ILE A 83 -16.56 3.79 2.07
CA ILE A 83 -17.61 4.73 2.50
C ILE A 83 -17.34 5.27 3.91
N LYS A 84 -16.42 4.66 4.67
CA LYS A 84 -16.24 4.89 6.11
C LYS A 84 -14.96 5.64 6.52
N LEU A 85 -14.15 6.10 5.56
CA LEU A 85 -12.97 6.95 5.77
C LEU A 85 -13.31 8.41 5.42
#